data_AF-A0A6C1SMU5-F1
#
_entry.id   AF-A0A6C1SMU5-F1
#
_cell.length_a   1.000
_cell.length_b   1.000
_cell.length_c   1.000
_cell.angle_alpha   90.00
_cell.angle_beta   90.00
_cell.angle_gamma   90.00
#
_symmetry.space_group_name_H-M   'P 1'
#
loop_
_entity.id
_entity.type
_entity.pdbx_description
1 polymer ?
#
loop_
_entity_poly.entity_id
_entity_poly.type
_entity_poly.pdbx_seq_one_letter_code
_entity_poly.pdbx_strand_id
1 'polypeptide(L)'
;MARLGPLIRIARARVDEQRRALAERLHRSEDLAAECRRIQAAIAKEAALIEASVAESDGSAGPEESVSLHFGTFVAQAEADRLDNQAEAARLEAEIDAAREALTKSYRDLRAIELTEQARLRKLADAEVRRDRSALDETAVTRHRRRAAP
;
A
#
# COMPACT_ATOMS: atom_id res chain seq x y z
N MET A 1 -5.21 -30.79 -18.55
CA MET A 1 -5.71 -29.94 -17.44
C MET A 1 -4.76 -28.76 -17.26
N ALA A 2 -5.28 -27.53 -17.25
CA ALA A 2 -4.47 -26.33 -17.05
C ALA A 2 -3.86 -26.31 -15.63
N ARG A 3 -2.59 -25.89 -15.51
CA ARG A 3 -1.90 -25.71 -14.22
C ARG A 3 -2.21 -24.32 -13.68
N LEU A 4 -2.69 -24.19 -12.44
CA LEU A 4 -3.00 -22.89 -11.84
C LEU A 4 -1.78 -22.20 -11.21
N GLY A 5 -0.65 -22.91 -11.04
CA GLY A 5 0.59 -22.35 -10.50
C GLY A 5 1.09 -21.07 -11.19
N PRO A 6 1.15 -20.99 -12.53
CA PRO A 6 1.46 -19.75 -13.24
C PRO A 6 0.49 -18.61 -12.93
N LEU A 7 -0.81 -18.87 -12.84
CA LEU A 7 -1.82 -17.86 -12.51
C LEU A 7 -1.66 -17.33 -11.07
N ILE A 8 -1.36 -18.22 -10.12
CA ILE A 8 -1.07 -17.82 -8.72
C ILE A 8 0.16 -16.90 -8.68
N ARG A 9 1.21 -17.20 -9.45
CA ARG A 9 2.41 -16.34 -9.51
C ARG A 9 2.09 -14.95 -10.06
N ILE A 10 1.33 -14.87 -11.15
CA ILE A 10 0.92 -13.60 -11.74
C ILE A 10 0.04 -12.80 -10.76
N ALA A 11 -0.93 -13.45 -10.11
CA ALA A 11 -1.80 -12.81 -9.14
C ALA A 11 -1.03 -12.29 -7.91
N ARG A 12 -0.03 -13.04 -7.41
CA ARG A 12 0.87 -12.59 -6.34
C ARG A 12 1.69 -11.37 -6.77
N ALA A 13 2.29 -11.42 -7.96
CA ALA A 13 3.05 -10.29 -8.48
C ALA A 13 2.20 -9.01 -8.58
N ARG A 14 0.95 -9.14 -9.04
CA ARG A 14 -0.01 -8.02 -9.08
C ARG A 14 -0.31 -7.46 -7.68
N VAL A 15 -0.54 -8.32 -6.70
CA VAL A 15 -0.75 -7.89 -5.30
C VAL A 15 0.48 -7.15 -4.78
N ASP A 16 1.67 -7.67 -5.02
CA ASP A 16 2.91 -7.04 -4.57
C ASP A 16 3.14 -5.68 -5.24
N GLU A 17 2.86 -5.56 -6.54
CA GLU A 17 2.92 -4.29 -7.28
C GLU A 17 1.93 -3.26 -6.70
N GLN A 18 0.68 -3.66 -6.46
CA GLN A 18 -0.32 -2.78 -5.84
C GLN A 18 0.06 -2.35 -4.43
N ARG A 19 0.68 -3.23 -3.63
CA ARG A 19 1.19 -2.87 -2.30
C ARG A 19 2.27 -1.81 -2.36
N ARG A 20 3.22 -1.93 -3.30
CA ARG A 20 4.28 -0.94 -3.50
C ARG A 20 3.70 0.40 -3.93
N ALA A 21 2.79 0.36 -4.90
CA ALA A 21 2.11 1.56 -5.39
C ALA A 21 1.26 2.26 -4.31
N LEU A 22 0.65 1.49 -3.39
CA LEU A 22 -0.05 2.04 -2.24
C LEU A 22 0.91 2.65 -1.22
N ALA A 23 2.04 2.00 -0.95
CA ALA A 23 3.06 2.51 -0.03
C ALA A 23 3.66 3.83 -0.54
N GLU A 24 3.95 3.94 -1.83
CA GLU A 24 4.42 5.17 -2.46
C GLU A 24 3.44 6.34 -2.28
N ARG A 25 2.14 6.09 -2.48
CA ARG A 25 1.10 7.11 -2.27
C ARG A 25 1.00 7.54 -0.81
N LEU A 26 1.06 6.58 0.12
CA LEU A 26 1.06 6.88 1.56
C LEU A 26 2.25 7.75 1.94
N HIS A 27 3.46 7.41 1.49
CA HIS A 27 4.64 8.22 1.74
C HIS A 27 4.52 9.62 1.14
N ARG A 28 4.01 9.75 -0.09
CA ARG A 28 3.80 11.07 -0.70
C ARG A 28 2.80 11.93 0.09
N SER A 29 1.73 11.33 0.60
CA SER A 29 0.75 12.01 1.46
C SER A 29 1.39 12.47 2.79
N GLU A 30 2.21 11.62 3.42
CA GLU A 30 2.97 11.95 4.62
C GLU A 30 3.97 13.10 4.39
N ASP A 31 4.65 13.09 3.24
CA ASP A 31 5.61 14.12 2.84
C ASP A 31 4.92 15.48 2.66
N LEU A 32 3.77 15.52 1.96
CA LEU A 32 2.97 16.74 1.79
C LEU A 32 2.49 17.27 3.14
N ALA A 33 2.01 16.39 4.02
CA ALA A 33 1.60 16.79 5.37
C ALA A 33 2.78 17.35 6.18
N ALA A 34 3.98 16.77 6.03
CA ALA A 34 5.19 17.28 6.67
C ALA A 34 5.60 18.64 6.09
N GLU A 35 5.47 18.84 4.79
CA GLU A 35 5.75 20.10 4.10
C GLU A 35 4.81 21.21 4.57
N CYS A 36 3.50 20.95 4.67
CA CYS A 36 2.53 21.89 5.25
C CYS A 36 2.92 22.31 6.68
N ARG A 37 3.37 21.37 7.53
CA ARG A 37 3.85 21.68 8.89
C ARG A 37 5.11 22.52 8.87
N ARG A 38 6.05 22.26 7.94
CA ARG A 38 7.28 23.05 7.80
C ARG A 38 6.97 24.49 7.36
N ILE A 39 6.04 24.66 6.42
CA ILE A 39 5.59 25.97 5.96
C ILE A 39 4.98 26.76 7.13
N GLN A 40 4.08 26.15 7.90
CA GLN A 40 3.48 26.78 9.09
C GLN A 40 4.54 27.18 10.12
N ALA A 41 5.53 26.32 10.37
CA ALA A 41 6.63 26.62 11.28
C ALA A 41 7.52 27.77 10.75
N ALA A 42 7.74 27.86 9.44
CA ALA A 42 8.49 28.94 8.82
C ALA A 42 7.76 30.29 8.96
N ILE A 43 6.45 30.31 8.69
CA ILE A 43 5.61 31.51 8.90
C ILE A 43 5.67 31.96 10.37
N ALA A 44 5.50 31.03 11.32
CA ALA A 44 5.54 31.35 12.74
C ALA A 44 6.92 31.88 13.19
N LYS A 45 8.00 31.30 12.67
CA LYS A 45 9.37 31.76 12.95
C LYS A 45 9.60 33.18 12.43
N GLU A 46 9.18 33.46 11.20
CA GLU A 46 9.37 34.77 10.58
C GLU A 46 8.52 35.84 11.30
N ALA A 47 7.29 35.51 11.68
CA ALA A 47 6.45 36.39 12.49
C ALA A 47 7.11 36.76 13.83
N ALA A 48 7.71 35.78 14.52
CA ALA A 48 8.39 36.01 15.79
C ALA A 48 9.65 36.89 15.64
N LEU A 49 10.39 36.77 14.52
CA LEU A 49 11.54 37.62 14.24
C LEU A 49 11.13 39.08 14.02
N ILE A 50 10.00 39.30 13.33
CA ILE A 50 9.46 40.65 13.13
C ILE A 50 8.98 41.23 14.45
N GLU A 51 8.25 40.47 15.25
CA GLU A 51 7.81 40.91 16.58
C GLU A 51 9.00 41.30 17.48
N ALA A 52 10.07 40.49 17.49
CA ALA A 52 11.29 40.80 18.23
C ALA A 52 11.98 42.08 17.73
N SER A 53 12.08 42.28 16.41
CA SER A 53 12.71 43.48 15.85
C SER A 53 11.91 44.76 16.11
N VAL A 54 10.57 44.66 16.15
CA VAL A 54 9.69 45.77 16.54
C VAL A 54 9.76 46.08 18.03
N ALA A 55 10.01 45.07 18.88
CA ALA A 55 10.18 45.27 20.31
C ALA A 55 11.53 45.91 20.67
N GLU A 56 12.58 45.68 19.88
CA GLU A 56 13.90 46.29 20.05
C GLU A 56 13.98 47.72 19.49
N SER A 57 13.10 48.10 18.55
CA SER A 57 12.95 49.49 18.14
C SER A 57 12.07 50.24 19.15
N ASP A 58 12.67 51.19 19.86
CA ASP A 58 12.13 51.90 21.04
C ASP A 58 10.93 52.86 20.74
N GLY A 59 9.91 52.37 20.03
CA GLY A 59 8.68 53.09 19.64
C GLY A 59 8.87 54.22 18.62
N SER A 60 10.10 54.59 18.26
CA SER A 60 10.40 55.75 17.41
C SER A 60 10.50 55.44 15.91
N ALA A 61 10.65 54.17 15.54
CA ALA A 61 10.63 53.70 14.16
C ALA A 61 9.83 52.38 14.13
N GLY A 62 8.64 52.41 13.54
CA GLY A 62 7.93 51.18 13.19
C GLY A 62 8.79 50.31 12.27
N PRO A 63 8.42 49.03 12.05
CA PRO A 63 9.13 48.20 11.09
C PRO A 63 9.20 48.95 9.76
N GLU A 64 10.38 48.98 9.13
CA GLU A 64 10.51 49.61 7.82
C GLU A 64 9.41 49.08 6.89
N GLU A 65 8.74 49.99 6.16
CA GLU A 65 7.62 49.63 5.28
C GLU A 65 8.01 48.52 4.29
N SER A 66 9.29 48.49 3.90
CA SER A 66 9.93 47.40 3.16
C SER A 66 9.78 46.05 3.89
N VAL A 67 10.19 45.92 5.15
CA VAL A 67 10.14 44.67 5.93
C VAL A 67 8.71 44.15 6.04
N SER A 68 7.74 45.03 6.31
CA SER A 68 6.33 44.65 6.40
C SER A 68 5.76 44.15 5.07
N LEU A 69 6.12 44.77 3.94
CA LEU A 69 5.69 44.35 2.60
C LEU A 69 6.32 43.01 2.19
N HIS A 70 7.61 42.80 2.46
CA HIS A 70 8.29 41.54 2.13
C HIS A 70 7.73 40.38 2.94
N PHE A 71 7.45 40.59 4.23
CA PHE A 71 6.79 39.58 5.07
C PHE A 71 5.38 39.24 4.59
N GLY A 72 4.56 40.24 4.29
CA GLY A 72 3.21 40.01 3.75
C GLY A 72 3.24 39.19 2.45
N THR A 73 4.19 39.48 1.57
CA THR A 73 4.39 38.73 0.32
C THR A 73 4.84 37.29 0.59
N PHE A 74 5.79 37.10 1.51
CA PHE A 74 6.25 35.77 1.92
C PHE A 74 5.11 34.92 2.50
N VAL A 75 4.32 35.47 3.42
CA VAL A 75 3.19 34.75 4.04
C VAL A 75 2.14 34.40 2.99
N ALA A 76 1.82 35.31 2.07
CA ALA A 76 0.84 35.05 1.01
C ALA A 76 1.29 33.88 0.12
N GLN A 77 2.56 33.87 -0.30
CA GLN A 77 3.11 32.78 -1.10
C GLN A 77 3.16 31.45 -0.32
N ALA A 78 3.66 31.50 0.91
CA ALA A 78 3.76 30.32 1.76
C ALA A 78 2.38 29.70 2.03
N GLU A 79 1.36 30.53 2.25
CA GLU A 79 -0.01 30.04 2.46
C GLU A 79 -0.62 29.48 1.17
N ALA A 80 -0.32 30.06 0.01
CA ALA A 80 -0.71 29.48 -1.27
C ALA A 80 -0.09 28.09 -1.48
N ASP A 81 1.23 27.95 -1.26
CA ASP A 81 1.93 26.66 -1.36
C ASP A 81 1.36 25.63 -0.36
N ARG A 82 0.99 26.08 0.85
CA ARG A 82 0.36 25.22 1.86
C ARG A 82 -1.01 24.72 1.41
N LEU A 83 -1.83 25.59 0.83
CA LEU A 83 -3.16 25.24 0.33
C LEU A 83 -3.07 24.28 -0.86
N ASP A 84 -2.14 24.50 -1.78
CA ASP A 84 -1.90 23.63 -2.92
C ASP A 84 -1.44 22.23 -2.45
N ASN A 85 -0.50 22.16 -1.51
CA ASN A 85 -0.05 20.91 -0.91
C ASN A 85 -1.19 20.19 -0.16
N GLN A 86 -2.06 20.93 0.52
CA GLN A 86 -3.22 20.37 1.22
C GLN A 86 -4.26 19.83 0.23
N ALA A 87 -4.51 20.51 -0.88
CA ALA A 87 -5.41 20.05 -1.92
C ALA A 87 -4.89 18.77 -2.59
N GLU A 88 -3.60 18.71 -2.89
CA GLU A 88 -2.97 17.51 -3.44
C GLU A 88 -2.99 16.34 -2.44
N ALA A 89 -2.77 16.60 -1.15
CA ALA A 89 -2.89 15.59 -0.10
C ALA A 89 -4.31 15.01 -0.04
N ALA A 90 -5.34 15.86 -0.09
CA ALA A 90 -6.74 15.42 -0.10
C ALA A 90 -7.08 14.57 -1.33
N ARG A 91 -6.52 14.92 -2.50
CA ARG A 91 -6.65 14.11 -3.71
C ARG A 91 -5.99 12.75 -3.55
N LEU A 92 -4.78 12.71 -3.00
CA LEU A 92 -4.05 11.47 -2.73
C LEU A 92 -4.78 10.57 -1.73
N GLU A 93 -5.46 11.12 -0.73
CA GLU A 93 -6.29 10.35 0.20
C GLU A 93 -7.39 9.56 -0.53
N ALA A 94 -8.11 10.20 -1.45
CA ALA A 94 -9.12 9.52 -2.26
C ALA A 94 -8.50 8.41 -3.14
N GLU A 95 -7.31 8.65 -3.70
CA GLU A 95 -6.58 7.65 -4.48
C GLU A 95 -6.06 6.49 -3.62
N ILE A 96 -5.64 6.77 -2.38
CA ILE A 96 -5.21 5.77 -1.39
C ILE A 96 -6.37 4.85 -1.03
N ASP A 97 -7.56 5.40 -0.79
CA ASP A 97 -8.73 4.59 -0.45
C ASP A 97 -9.17 3.71 -1.62
N ALA A 98 -9.22 4.26 -2.83
CA ALA A 98 -9.46 3.47 -4.04
C ALA A 98 -8.40 2.36 -4.24
N ALA A 99 -7.12 2.66 -3.97
CA ALA A 99 -6.04 1.69 -4.05
C ALA A 99 -6.17 0.58 -2.98
N ARG A 100 -6.60 0.92 -1.75
CA ARG A 100 -6.87 -0.05 -0.68
C ARG A 100 -8.00 -1.01 -1.06
N GLU A 101 -9.07 -0.50 -1.65
CA GLU A 101 -10.18 -1.33 -2.14
C GLU A 101 -9.72 -2.26 -3.27
N ALA A 102 -8.98 -1.73 -4.24
CA ALA A 102 -8.44 -2.50 -5.36
C ALA A 102 -7.46 -3.60 -4.90
N LEU A 103 -6.62 -3.29 -3.90
CA LEU A 103 -5.71 -4.25 -3.29
C LEU A 103 -6.48 -5.35 -2.55
N THR A 104 -7.50 -4.97 -1.76
CA THR A 104 -8.38 -5.91 -1.06
C THR A 104 -9.06 -6.87 -2.03
N LYS A 105 -9.57 -6.35 -3.16
CA LYS A 105 -10.14 -7.18 -4.22
C LYS A 105 -9.11 -8.16 -4.78
N SER A 106 -7.90 -7.69 -5.09
CA SER A 106 -6.85 -8.53 -5.66
C SER A 106 -6.38 -9.64 -4.70
N TYR A 107 -6.40 -9.38 -3.39
CA TYR A 107 -6.18 -10.42 -2.37
C TYR A 107 -7.29 -11.48 -2.37
N ARG A 108 -8.56 -11.07 -2.48
CA ARG A 108 -9.70 -12.01 -2.57
C ARG A 108 -9.58 -12.88 -3.81
N ASP A 109 -9.24 -12.29 -4.95
CA ASP A 109 -9.06 -13.00 -6.22
C ASP A 109 -7.90 -14.01 -6.14
N LEU A 110 -6.75 -13.59 -5.62
CA LEU A 110 -5.62 -14.48 -5.36
C LEU A 110 -6.03 -15.65 -4.46
N ARG A 111 -6.74 -15.37 -3.36
CA ARG A 111 -7.18 -16.38 -2.41
C ARG A 111 -8.12 -17.41 -3.05
N ALA A 112 -9.03 -16.96 -3.92
CA ALA A 112 -9.94 -17.85 -4.65
C ALA A 112 -9.17 -18.82 -5.56
N ILE A 113 -8.15 -18.32 -6.28
CA ILE A 113 -7.30 -19.15 -7.15
C ILE A 113 -6.52 -20.17 -6.30
N GLU A 114 -5.93 -19.73 -5.18
CA GLU A 114 -5.18 -20.62 -4.28
C GLU A 114 -6.04 -21.75 -3.71
N LEU A 115 -7.25 -21.44 -3.25
CA LEU A 115 -8.19 -22.44 -2.73
C LEU A 115 -8.60 -23.44 -3.82
N THR A 116 -8.79 -22.97 -5.05
CA THR A 116 -9.12 -23.82 -6.19
C THR A 116 -7.98 -24.79 -6.50
N GLU A 117 -6.73 -24.31 -6.50
CA GLU A 117 -5.56 -25.17 -6.71
C GLU A 117 -5.39 -26.19 -5.58
N GLN A 118 -5.58 -25.77 -4.33
CA GLN A 118 -5.53 -26.69 -3.18
C GLN A 118 -6.57 -27.80 -3.30
N ALA A 119 -7.81 -27.47 -3.66
CA ALA A 119 -8.87 -28.45 -3.87
C ALA A 119 -8.53 -29.42 -5.01
N ARG A 120 -7.93 -28.91 -6.10
CA ARG A 120 -7.47 -29.73 -7.23
C ARG A 120 -6.37 -30.71 -6.80
N LEU A 121 -5.36 -30.23 -6.08
CA LEU A 121 -4.25 -31.05 -5.59
C LEU A 121 -4.72 -32.13 -4.62
N ARG A 122 -5.65 -31.80 -3.71
CA ARG A 122 -6.28 -32.80 -2.80
C ARG A 122 -6.99 -33.90 -3.59
N LYS A 123 -7.82 -33.53 -4.57
CA LYS A 123 -8.53 -34.51 -5.41
C LYS A 123 -7.57 -35.44 -6.15
N LEU A 124 -6.44 -34.91 -6.62
CA LEU A 124 -5.41 -35.71 -7.29
C LEU A 124 -4.72 -36.67 -6.33
N ALA A 125 -4.30 -36.18 -5.15
CA ALA A 125 -3.70 -37.01 -4.11
C ALA A 125 -4.65 -38.14 -3.67
N ASP A 126 -5.92 -37.84 -3.44
CA ASP A 126 -6.92 -38.85 -3.07
C ASP A 126 -7.12 -39.89 -4.17
N ALA A 127 -7.03 -39.48 -5.44
CA ALA A 127 -7.15 -40.40 -6.57
C ALA A 127 -5.92 -41.31 -6.70
N GLU A 128 -4.72 -40.80 -6.44
CA GLU A 128 -3.48 -41.59 -6.38
C GLU A 128 -3.54 -42.60 -5.24
N VAL A 129 -3.90 -42.19 -4.03
CA VAL A 129 -4.06 -43.10 -2.87
C VAL A 129 -5.08 -44.20 -3.17
N ARG A 130 -6.21 -43.88 -3.83
CA ARG A 130 -7.20 -44.89 -4.24
C ARG A 130 -6.63 -45.87 -5.27
N ARG A 131 -5.86 -45.38 -6.25
CA ARG A 131 -5.22 -46.25 -7.26
C ARG A 131 -4.20 -47.18 -6.63
N ASP A 132 -3.35 -46.65 -5.76
CA ASP A 132 -2.32 -47.43 -5.06
C ASP A 132 -2.94 -48.51 -4.18
N ARG A 133 -4.01 -48.17 -3.45
CA ARG A 133 -4.77 -49.14 -2.65
C ARG A 133 -5.37 -50.25 -3.52
N SER A 134 -6.01 -49.90 -4.63
CA SER A 134 -6.57 -50.89 -5.57
C SER A 134 -5.48 -51.82 -6.11
N ALA A 135 -4.31 -51.29 -6.46
CA ALA A 135 -3.19 -52.09 -6.96
C ALA A 135 -2.62 -53.05 -5.89
N LEU A 136 -2.54 -52.60 -4.63
CA LEU A 136 -2.12 -53.45 -3.51
C LEU A 136 -3.13 -54.57 -3.23
N ASP A 137 -4.42 -54.25 -3.27
CA ASP A 137 -5.50 -55.22 -3.07
C ASP A 137 -5.49 -56.29 -4.17
N GLU A 138 -5.35 -55.89 -5.45
CA GLU A 138 -5.21 -56.82 -6.59
C GLU A 138 -3.98 -57.74 -6.43
N THR A 139 -2.85 -57.19 -5.98
CA THR A 139 -1.63 -57.95 -5.74
C THR A 139 -1.82 -58.96 -4.62
N ALA A 140 -2.47 -58.56 -3.52
CA ALA A 140 -2.76 -59.42 -2.38
C ALA A 140 -3.69 -60.59 -2.78
N VAL A 141 -4.75 -60.32 -3.54
CA VAL A 141 -5.67 -61.35 -4.05
C VAL A 141 -4.94 -62.32 -4.98
N THR A 142 -4.12 -61.80 -5.90
CA THR A 142 -3.35 -62.63 -6.84
C THR A 142 -2.38 -63.54 -6.09
N ARG A 143 -1.69 -63.01 -5.07
CA ARG A 143 -0.77 -63.79 -4.23
C ARG A 143 -1.50 -64.88 -3.44
N HIS A 144 -2.66 -64.55 -2.86
CA HIS A 144 -3.47 -65.50 -2.12
C HIS A 144 -3.95 -66.64 -3.03
N ARG A 145 -4.49 -66.33 -4.22
CA ARG A 145 -4.91 -67.32 -5.22
C ARG A 145 -3.78 -68.26 -5.64
N ARG A 146 -2.57 -67.72 -5.89
CA ARG A 146 -1.39 -68.53 -6.22
C ARG A 146 -0.97 -69.49 -5.10
N ARG A 147 -1.20 -69.11 -3.83
CA ARG A 147 -0.85 -69.95 -2.66
C ARG A 147 -1.92 -71.02 -2.37
N ALA A 148 -3.16 -70.79 -2.79
CA ALA A 148 -4.28 -71.70 -2.59
C ALA A 148 -4.50 -72.67 -3.77
N ALA A 149 -3.81 -72.47 -4.89
CA ALA A 149 -3.79 -73.44 -5.99
C ALA A 149 -2.90 -74.64 -5.59
N PRO A 150 -3.41 -75.88 -5.63
CA PRO A 150 -2.67 -77.10 -5.26
C PRO A 150 -1.52 -77.43 -6.22
#